data_AF-A0A328AU92-F1
#
_entry.id   AF-A0A328AU92-F1
#
_cell.length_a   1.000
_cell.length_b   1.000
_cell.length_c   1.000
_cell.angle_alpha   90.00
_cell.angle_beta   90.00
_cell.angle_gamma   90.00
#
_symmetry.space_group_name_H-M   'P 1'
#
loop_
_entity.id
_entity.type
_entity.pdbx_description
1 polymer ?
#
loop_
_entity_poly.entity_id
_entity_poly.type
_entity_poly.pdbx_seq_one_letter_code
_entity_poly.pdbx_strand_id
1 'polypeptide(L)'
;MITLAALAVPMIGVAVLVARSGWSTADARVDAWQIEGPACGPGSSPVVGDPRRPARSFELQGVRFTRLNGNVSCVSLPVGGRFSKATELVCQFSSPGMLEVSKDGARQAYAPGWGRPATIRVRDGEPSCVVAGWFR
;
A
#
# COMPACT_ATOMS: atom_id res chain seq x y z
N MET A 1 -37.76 -35.52 -15.52
CA MET A 1 -37.11 -34.97 -14.30
C MET A 1 -35.66 -34.69 -14.63
N ILE A 2 -35.17 -33.45 -14.46
CA ILE A 2 -33.72 -33.19 -14.45
C ILE A 2 -33.25 -33.46 -13.02
N THR A 3 -32.29 -34.37 -12.84
CA THR A 3 -31.73 -34.68 -11.53
C THR A 3 -30.82 -33.53 -11.06
N LEU A 4 -30.92 -33.15 -9.78
CA LEU A 4 -30.15 -32.05 -9.18
C LEU A 4 -28.63 -32.17 -9.43
N ALA A 5 -28.11 -33.39 -9.50
CA ALA A 5 -26.71 -33.68 -9.81
C ALA A 5 -26.24 -33.10 -11.17
N ALA A 6 -27.11 -33.06 -12.18
CA ALA A 6 -26.78 -32.54 -13.52
C ALA A 6 -26.50 -31.02 -13.53
N LEU A 7 -27.07 -30.28 -12.57
CA LEU A 7 -26.81 -28.85 -12.37
C LEU A 7 -25.66 -28.59 -11.39
N ALA A 8 -25.40 -29.51 -10.46
CA ALA A 8 -24.34 -29.36 -9.46
C ALA A 8 -22.93 -29.33 -10.09
N VAL A 9 -22.64 -30.22 -11.04
CA VAL A 9 -21.31 -30.31 -11.69
C VAL A 9 -20.89 -29.00 -12.39
N PRO A 10 -21.68 -28.38 -13.29
CA PRO A 10 -21.29 -27.12 -13.91
C PRO A 10 -21.22 -25.95 -12.90
N MET A 11 -22.09 -25.91 -11.90
CA MET A 11 -22.05 -24.90 -10.82
C MET A 11 -20.73 -24.95 -10.04
N ILE A 12 -20.27 -26.16 -9.68
CA ILE A 12 -18.98 -26.36 -8.99
C ILE A 12 -17.81 -25.97 -9.90
N GLY A 13 -17.85 -26.34 -11.19
CA GLY A 13 -16.82 -25.96 -12.17
C GLY A 13 -16.66 -24.44 -12.31
N VAL A 14 -17.77 -23.71 -12.44
CA VAL A 14 -17.78 -22.24 -12.48
C VAL A 14 -17.25 -21.64 -11.19
N ALA A 15 -17.68 -22.14 -10.02
CA ALA A 15 -17.21 -21.65 -8.73
C ALA A 15 -15.68 -21.82 -8.54
N VAL A 16 -15.12 -22.96 -8.96
CA VAL A 16 -13.67 -23.21 -8.93
C VAL A 16 -12.91 -22.29 -9.88
N LEU A 17 -13.42 -22.04 -11.09
CA LEU A 17 -12.81 -21.12 -12.06
C LEU A 17 -12.78 -19.67 -11.54
N VAL A 18 -13.89 -19.18 -10.99
CA VAL A 18 -13.99 -17.84 -10.39
C VAL A 18 -13.07 -17.70 -9.17
N ALA A 19 -13.02 -18.73 -8.31
CA ALA A 19 -12.11 -18.75 -7.16
C ALA A 19 -10.63 -18.81 -7.57
N ARG A 20 -10.30 -19.37 -8.74
CA ARG A 20 -8.92 -19.43 -9.25
C ARG A 20 -8.49 -18.10 -9.89
N SER A 21 -9.36 -17.48 -10.71
CA SER A 21 -9.05 -16.19 -11.36
C SER A 21 -8.94 -15.04 -10.35
N GLY A 22 -9.80 -15.03 -9.33
CA GLY A 22 -9.72 -14.10 -8.19
C GLY A 22 -8.42 -14.19 -7.39
N TRP A 23 -7.78 -15.37 -7.33
CA TRP A 23 -6.46 -15.50 -6.69
C TRP A 23 -5.33 -15.07 -7.61
N SER A 24 -5.29 -15.49 -8.88
CA SER A 24 -4.24 -15.03 -9.80
C SER A 24 -4.18 -13.51 -9.96
N THR A 25 -5.31 -12.82 -9.75
CA THR A 25 -5.38 -11.35 -9.72
C THR A 25 -5.09 -10.73 -8.35
N ALA A 26 -5.19 -11.49 -7.26
CA ALA A 26 -4.71 -11.07 -5.94
C ALA A 26 -3.18 -11.21 -5.85
N ASP A 27 -2.64 -12.37 -6.25
CA ASP A 27 -1.21 -12.68 -6.22
C ASP A 27 -0.42 -11.68 -7.09
N ALA A 28 -0.85 -11.48 -8.34
CA ALA A 28 -0.24 -10.47 -9.23
C ALA A 28 -0.36 -9.02 -8.72
N ARG A 29 -1.34 -8.72 -7.83
CA ARG A 29 -1.46 -7.40 -7.17
C ARG A 29 -0.57 -7.28 -5.94
N VAL A 30 -0.20 -8.38 -5.28
CA VAL A 30 0.88 -8.38 -4.29
C VAL A 30 2.19 -8.10 -5.01
N ASP A 31 2.52 -8.88 -6.04
CA ASP A 31 3.79 -8.81 -6.77
C ASP A 31 4.03 -7.45 -7.44
N ALA A 32 3.01 -6.88 -8.12
CA ALA A 32 3.12 -5.55 -8.75
C ALA A 32 3.33 -4.38 -7.76
N TRP A 33 3.21 -4.65 -6.45
CA TRP A 33 3.45 -3.70 -5.36
C TRP A 33 4.59 -4.12 -4.42
N GLN A 34 5.31 -5.20 -4.74
CA GLN A 34 6.60 -5.54 -4.12
C GLN A 34 7.69 -4.58 -4.63
N ILE A 35 7.59 -3.31 -4.29
CA ILE A 35 8.58 -2.29 -4.65
C ILE A 35 9.81 -2.43 -3.74
N GLU A 36 10.96 -2.68 -4.36
CA GLU A 36 12.27 -2.72 -3.71
C GLU A 36 13.11 -1.49 -4.11
N GLY A 37 14.06 -1.12 -3.27
CA GLY A 37 14.94 0.03 -3.48
C GLY A 37 15.76 0.38 -2.24
N PRO A 38 16.67 1.36 -2.33
CA PRO A 38 17.42 1.82 -1.17
C PRO A 38 16.49 2.44 -0.12
N ALA A 39 16.78 2.20 1.15
CA ALA A 39 16.02 2.78 2.27
C ALA A 39 16.03 4.32 2.21
N CYS A 40 14.92 4.94 2.58
CA CYS A 40 14.84 6.40 2.70
C CYS A 40 15.74 6.90 3.84
N GLY A 41 16.39 8.05 3.66
CA GLY A 41 17.08 8.73 4.75
C GLY A 41 16.11 9.18 5.84
N PRO A 42 16.57 9.39 7.09
CA PRO A 42 15.74 9.93 8.16
C PRO A 42 15.25 11.34 7.82
N GLY A 43 13.98 11.63 8.12
CA GLY A 43 13.38 12.96 7.98
C GLY A 43 13.22 13.67 9.33
N SER A 44 12.89 14.97 9.28
CA SER A 44 12.53 15.74 10.47
C SER A 44 11.03 15.64 10.74
N SER A 45 10.66 15.30 11.99
CA SER A 45 9.29 15.35 12.50
C SER A 45 9.15 16.56 13.45
N PRO A 46 8.06 17.35 13.38
CA PRO A 46 6.94 17.22 12.44
C PRO A 46 7.28 17.71 11.03
N VAL A 47 6.68 17.10 10.00
CA VAL A 47 6.79 17.55 8.60
C VAL A 47 5.93 18.79 8.38
N VAL A 48 6.55 19.96 8.51
CA VAL A 48 5.92 21.27 8.33
C VAL A 48 6.26 21.81 6.93
N GLY A 49 5.25 22.35 6.24
CA GLY A 49 5.41 23.02 4.94
C GLY A 49 5.55 24.54 5.07
N ASP A 50 5.94 25.20 3.98
CA ASP A 50 5.95 26.67 3.88
C ASP A 50 4.51 27.21 3.93
N PRO A 51 4.24 28.42 4.46
CA PRO A 51 2.89 28.99 4.49
C PRO A 51 2.19 29.08 3.12
N ARG A 52 2.93 29.17 2.01
CA ARG A 52 2.42 29.17 0.63
C ARG A 52 2.27 27.76 0.05
N ARG A 53 2.85 26.73 0.68
CA ARG A 53 2.81 25.31 0.31
C ARG A 53 2.74 24.43 1.56
N PRO A 54 1.60 24.44 2.28
CA PRO A 54 1.45 23.67 3.52
C PRO A 54 1.56 22.16 3.25
N ALA A 55 2.03 21.42 4.26
CA ALA A 55 2.08 19.98 4.21
C ALA A 55 0.66 19.39 4.06
N ARG A 56 0.50 18.42 3.15
CA ARG A 56 -0.78 17.76 2.87
C ARG A 56 -0.83 16.42 3.57
N SER A 57 -1.77 16.27 4.50
CA SER A 57 -2.03 15.00 5.20
C SER A 57 -3.25 14.27 4.63
N PHE A 58 -3.32 12.96 4.86
CA PHE A 58 -4.50 12.12 4.70
C PHE A 58 -4.42 10.93 5.67
N GLU A 59 -5.53 10.22 5.88
CA GLU A 59 -5.59 9.05 6.76
C GLU A 59 -6.11 7.83 6.01
N LEU A 60 -5.57 6.66 6.32
CA LEU A 60 -5.98 5.38 5.74
C LEU A 60 -5.73 4.27 6.77
N GLN A 61 -6.78 3.55 7.17
CA GLN A 61 -6.73 2.44 8.14
C GLN A 61 -6.06 2.82 9.48
N GLY A 62 -6.33 4.02 9.99
CA GLY A 62 -5.77 4.54 11.25
C GLY A 62 -4.33 5.06 11.13
N VAL A 63 -3.69 4.94 9.96
CA VAL A 63 -2.38 5.53 9.67
C VAL A 63 -2.58 6.88 9.00
N ARG A 64 -2.01 7.93 9.58
CA ARG A 64 -1.93 9.28 8.99
C ARG A 64 -0.62 9.43 8.22
N PHE A 65 -0.70 9.91 7.00
CA PHE A 65 0.44 10.18 6.13
C PHE A 65 0.49 11.67 5.80
N THR A 66 1.60 12.34 6.11
CA THR A 66 1.84 13.76 5.82
C THR A 66 2.96 13.88 4.78
N ARG A 67 2.79 14.73 3.75
CA ARG A 67 3.78 14.96 2.69
C ARG A 67 3.87 16.42 2.29
N LEU A 68 5.05 16.87 1.87
CA LEU A 68 5.23 18.22 1.32
C LEU A 68 4.68 18.31 -0.12
N ASN A 69 5.10 17.40 -1.00
CA ASN A 69 4.75 17.44 -2.43
C ASN A 69 4.27 16.08 -2.96
N GLY A 70 4.09 15.95 -4.28
CA GLY A 70 3.77 14.70 -4.98
C GLY A 70 2.30 14.27 -4.89
N ASN A 71 1.93 13.37 -5.80
CA ASN A 71 0.70 12.60 -5.71
C ASN A 71 0.92 11.37 -4.82
N VAL A 72 -0.16 10.67 -4.46
CA VAL A 72 -0.09 9.40 -3.73
C VAL A 72 -1.08 8.39 -4.32
N SER A 73 -0.68 7.13 -4.36
CA SER A 73 -1.52 5.98 -4.71
C SER A 73 -1.28 4.86 -3.69
N CYS A 74 -2.33 4.34 -3.06
CA CYS A 74 -2.24 3.36 -1.98
C CYS A 74 -3.06 2.09 -2.28
N VAL A 75 -2.62 0.96 -1.74
CA VAL A 75 -3.31 -0.32 -1.75
C VAL A 75 -3.11 -1.04 -0.41
N SER A 76 -4.08 -1.83 0.02
CA SER A 76 -3.91 -2.80 1.11
C SER A 76 -3.74 -4.19 0.51
N LEU A 77 -2.69 -4.90 0.91
CA LEU A 77 -2.32 -6.22 0.43
C LEU A 77 -2.47 -7.27 1.55
N PRO A 78 -3.04 -8.46 1.30
CA PRO A 78 -3.05 -9.53 2.29
C PRO A 78 -1.62 -10.07 2.51
N VAL A 79 -1.23 -10.27 3.77
CA VAL A 79 0.12 -10.75 4.16
C VAL A 79 0.00 -12.12 4.80
N GLY A 80 0.83 -13.09 4.40
CA GLY A 80 0.76 -14.47 4.92
C GLY A 80 -0.19 -15.41 4.15
N GLY A 81 -0.57 -15.04 2.92
CA GLY A 81 -1.22 -15.94 1.97
C GLY A 81 -2.72 -16.18 2.18
N ARG A 82 -3.22 -17.24 1.53
CA ARG A 82 -4.63 -17.50 1.16
C ARG A 82 -5.70 -17.36 2.26
N PHE A 83 -5.33 -17.49 3.53
CA PHE A 83 -6.25 -17.49 4.67
C PHE A 83 -5.93 -16.43 5.74
N SER A 84 -4.90 -15.62 5.54
CA SER A 84 -4.53 -14.58 6.50
C SER A 84 -5.49 -13.39 6.44
N LYS A 85 -5.71 -12.76 7.60
CA LYS A 85 -6.42 -11.49 7.74
C LYS A 85 -5.47 -10.30 7.95
N ALA A 86 -4.16 -10.53 8.06
CA ALA A 86 -3.18 -9.45 8.17
C ALA A 86 -3.09 -8.70 6.85
N THR A 87 -3.00 -7.37 6.90
CA THR A 87 -2.91 -6.50 5.72
C THR A 87 -1.75 -5.51 5.84
N GLU A 88 -0.86 -5.50 4.84
CA GLU A 88 0.17 -4.48 4.68
C GLU A 88 -0.42 -3.32 3.87
N LEU A 89 -0.26 -2.10 4.37
CA LEU A 89 -0.66 -0.89 3.66
C LEU A 89 0.54 -0.35 2.88
N VAL A 90 0.45 -0.35 1.54
CA VAL A 90 1.51 0.13 0.65
C VAL A 90 1.05 1.40 -0.05
N CYS A 91 1.82 2.49 0.09
CA CYS A 91 1.54 3.79 -0.52
C CYS A 91 2.75 4.27 -1.32
N GLN A 92 2.57 4.45 -2.63
CA GLN A 92 3.55 5.07 -3.54
C GLN A 92 3.31 6.58 -3.64
N PHE A 93 4.39 7.35 -3.56
CA PHE A 93 4.41 8.81 -3.65
C PHE A 93 5.33 9.22 -4.78
N SER A 94 4.88 10.08 -5.70
CA SER A 94 5.67 10.35 -6.91
C SER A 94 6.85 11.31 -6.73
N SER A 95 6.75 12.26 -5.78
CA SER A 95 7.80 13.25 -5.51
C SER A 95 7.60 13.95 -4.15
N PRO A 96 7.55 13.23 -3.02
CA PRO A 96 7.10 13.80 -1.76
C PRO A 96 8.02 14.85 -1.15
N GLY A 97 9.33 14.79 -1.44
CA GLY A 97 10.36 15.61 -0.77
C GLY A 97 10.67 15.08 0.62
N MET A 98 9.69 15.19 1.52
CA MET A 98 9.69 14.65 2.88
C MET A 98 8.33 14.01 3.18
N LEU A 99 8.34 12.93 3.97
CA LEU A 99 7.18 12.16 4.42
C LEU A 99 7.19 12.04 5.95
N GLU A 100 6.01 11.98 6.55
CA GLU A 100 5.80 11.53 7.92
C GLU A 100 4.66 10.52 7.95
N VAL A 101 4.88 9.42 8.66
CA VAL A 101 3.88 8.38 8.92
C VAL A 101 3.59 8.41 10.41
N SER A 102 2.31 8.48 10.78
CA SER A 102 1.86 8.57 12.17
C SER A 102 0.78 7.53 12.43
N LYS A 103 0.96 6.70 13.45
CA LYS A 103 -0.01 5.68 13.90
C LYS A 103 0.04 5.59 15.42
N ASP A 104 -1.11 5.51 16.07
CA ASP A 104 -1.24 5.31 17.53
C ASP A 104 -0.42 6.30 18.38
N GLY A 105 -0.19 7.51 17.86
CA GLY A 105 0.63 8.57 18.47
C GLY A 105 2.12 8.53 18.12
N ALA A 106 2.66 7.37 17.74
CA ALA A 106 4.02 7.25 17.22
C ALA A 106 4.14 7.91 15.84
N ARG A 107 5.29 8.56 15.57
CA ARG A 107 5.57 9.23 14.31
C ARG A 107 6.96 8.88 13.80
N GLN A 108 7.07 8.63 12.50
CA GLN A 108 8.35 8.40 11.83
C GLN A 108 8.42 9.23 10.55
N ALA A 109 9.43 10.10 10.49
CA ALA A 109 9.68 10.97 9.35
C ALA A 109 10.80 10.41 8.47
N TYR A 110 10.63 10.57 7.16
CA TYR A 110 11.55 10.13 6.13
C TYR A 110 11.86 11.28 5.17
N ALA A 111 13.09 11.30 4.66
CA ALA A 111 13.53 12.19 3.58
C ALA A 111 13.85 11.35 2.32
N PRO A 112 12.84 10.93 1.53
CA PRO A 112 13.10 10.29 0.24
C PRO A 112 13.79 11.22 -0.76
N GLY A 113 13.71 12.54 -0.56
CA GLY A 113 14.32 13.56 -1.40
C GLY A 113 13.36 14.15 -2.42
N TRP A 114 13.70 15.35 -2.90
CA TRP A 114 12.91 16.07 -3.90
C TRP A 114 13.00 15.40 -5.28
N GLY A 115 11.87 15.33 -6.00
CA GLY A 115 11.80 14.77 -7.35
C GLY A 115 11.98 13.25 -7.47
N ARG A 116 12.21 12.52 -6.36
CA ARG A 116 12.35 11.05 -6.35
C ARG A 116 11.04 10.38 -5.91
N PRO A 117 10.60 9.30 -6.57
CA PRO A 117 9.48 8.50 -6.07
C PRO A 117 9.88 7.76 -4.80
N ALA A 118 8.88 7.47 -3.95
CA ALA A 118 9.08 6.76 -2.70
C ALA A 118 7.89 5.83 -2.42
N THR A 119 8.17 4.66 -1.83
CA THR A 119 7.13 3.73 -1.38
C THR A 119 7.23 3.58 0.13
N ILE A 120 6.14 3.87 0.83
CA ILE A 120 5.94 3.48 2.22
C ILE A 120 5.21 2.13 2.24
N ARG A 121 5.67 1.22 3.09
CA ARG A 121 4.94 0.01 3.49
C ARG A 121 4.70 0.09 4.99
N VAL A 122 3.48 -0.22 5.46
CA VAL A 122 3.16 -0.30 6.89
C VAL A 122 2.66 -1.71 7.19
N ARG A 123 3.45 -2.46 7.97
CA ARG A 123 3.16 -3.84 8.37
C ARG A 123 3.01 -3.87 9.89
N ASP A 124 1.88 -4.38 10.37
CA ASP A 124 1.49 -4.48 11.80
C ASP A 124 1.51 -3.15 12.61
N GLY A 125 1.83 -2.02 11.94
CA GLY A 125 1.93 -0.68 12.50
C GLY A 125 3.32 -0.06 12.34
N GLU A 126 4.35 -0.86 12.03
CA GLU A 126 5.70 -0.38 11.76
C GLU A 126 5.79 0.10 10.29
N PRO A 127 6.14 1.39 10.04
CA PRO A 127 6.34 1.89 8.70
C PRO A 127 7.79 1.65 8.24
N SER A 128 7.95 1.38 6.96
CA SER A 128 9.24 1.31 6.27
C SER A 128 9.17 2.09 4.96
N CYS A 129 10.31 2.61 4.48
CA CYS A 129 10.37 3.53 3.34
C CYS A 129 11.53 3.16 2.40
N VAL A 130 11.23 3.01 1.11
CA VAL A 130 12.22 2.86 0.04
C VAL A 130 12.11 3.97 -1.01
N VAL A 131 13.23 4.43 -1.54
CA VAL A 131 13.29 5.47 -2.59
C VAL A 131 13.11 4.83 -3.97
N ALA A 132 11.94 4.25 -4.18
CA ALA A 132 11.51 3.60 -5.40
C ALA A 132 9.98 3.67 -5.55
N GLY A 133 9.49 3.51 -6.78
CA GLY A 133 8.07 3.50 -7.13
C GLY A 133 7.88 3.67 -8.64
N TRP A 134 6.82 3.07 -9.20
CA TRP A 134 6.44 3.25 -10.60
C TRP A 134 5.45 4.41 -10.80
N PHE A 135 4.74 4.80 -9.75
CA PHE A 135 3.75 5.88 -9.76
C PHE A 135 4.41 7.27 -9.90
N ARG A 136 3.87 8.11 -10.80
CA ARG A 136 4.35 9.47 -11.13
C ARG A 136 3.20 10.48 -11.13
#